data_AF-A0A7C0VJX3-F1
#
_entry.id   AF-A0A7C0VJX3-F1
#
_cell.length_a   1.000
_cell.length_b   1.000
_cell.length_c   1.000
_cell.angle_alpha   90.00
_cell.angle_beta   90.00
_cell.angle_gamma   90.00
#
_symmetry.space_group_name_H-M   'P 1'
#
loop_
_entity.id
_entity.type
_entity.pdbx_description
1 polymer ?
#
loop_
_entity_poly.entity_id
_entity_poly.type
_entity_poly.pdbx_seq_one_letter_code
_entity_poly.pdbx_strand_id
1 'polypeptide(L)'
;MLFFLRYSRFIWLLVLLTFFLAGCAVDRAGISTTAPPREVYPQSVKQKGPPPWAPAHGRRARMYSYRYYPSSYVYFEASRGLYFYFSDGRWQSGISLPGGIHIDVGDFVSIELESERPYDHFVEHRQKYPPGKWKKKKNKSFKNK
;
A
#
# COMPACT_ATOMS: atom_id res chain seq x y z
N MET A 1 0.68 -51.73 -16.46
CA MET A 1 0.50 -50.92 -15.22
C MET A 1 0.51 -49.43 -15.56
N LEU A 2 -0.41 -48.98 -16.44
CA LEU A 2 -0.37 -47.66 -17.10
C LEU A 2 -1.70 -46.88 -16.99
N PHE A 3 -2.51 -47.16 -15.95
CA PHE A 3 -3.81 -46.51 -15.75
C PHE A 3 -3.87 -45.54 -14.56
N PHE A 4 -2.85 -45.49 -13.69
CA PHE A 4 -2.92 -44.70 -12.45
C PHE A 4 -2.60 -43.19 -12.59
N LEU A 5 -1.88 -42.76 -13.65
CA LEU A 5 -1.48 -41.36 -13.79
C LEU A 5 -2.51 -40.45 -14.48
N ARG A 6 -3.53 -41.01 -15.13
CA ARG A 6 -4.58 -40.20 -15.77
C ARG A 6 -5.72 -39.83 -14.81
N TYR A 7 -5.92 -40.62 -13.76
CA TYR A 7 -6.99 -40.42 -12.79
C TYR A 7 -6.70 -39.31 -11.77
N SER A 8 -5.41 -39.05 -11.48
CA SER A 8 -4.99 -38.01 -10.52
C SER A 8 -5.45 -36.59 -10.93
N ARG A 9 -5.41 -36.25 -12.22
CA ARG A 9 -5.86 -34.93 -12.71
C ARG A 9 -7.38 -34.77 -12.67
N PHE A 10 -8.12 -35.86 -12.87
CA PHE A 10 -9.58 -35.86 -12.77
C PHE A 10 -10.05 -35.81 -11.31
N ILE A 11 -9.33 -36.46 -10.38
CA ILE A 11 -9.60 -36.36 -8.94
C ILE A 11 -9.42 -34.91 -8.47
N TRP A 12 -8.34 -34.22 -8.87
CA TRP A 12 -8.13 -32.83 -8.49
C TRP A 12 -9.17 -31.86 -9.06
N LEU A 13 -9.66 -32.12 -10.29
CA LEU A 13 -10.74 -31.34 -10.89
C LEU A 13 -12.11 -31.59 -10.21
N LEU A 14 -12.40 -32.83 -9.80
CA LEU A 14 -13.61 -33.15 -9.04
C LEU A 14 -13.58 -32.54 -7.63
N VAL A 15 -12.44 -32.56 -6.94
CA VAL A 15 -12.28 -31.94 -5.61
C VAL A 15 -12.44 -30.41 -5.66
N LEU A 16 -11.88 -29.75 -6.68
CA LEU A 16 -12.07 -28.31 -6.91
C LEU A 16 -13.53 -27.94 -7.24
N LEU A 17 -14.24 -28.79 -8.00
CA LEU A 17 -15.65 -28.57 -8.35
C LEU A 17 -16.58 -28.75 -7.13
N THR A 18 -16.28 -29.68 -6.22
CA THR A 18 -17.06 -29.87 -4.99
C THR A 18 -16.91 -28.74 -3.97
N PHE A 19 -15.81 -27.99 -4.00
CA PHE A 19 -15.60 -26.82 -3.13
C PHE A 19 -16.43 -25.60 -3.55
N PHE A 20 -16.98 -25.57 -4.77
CA PHE A 20 -17.76 -24.44 -5.30
C PHE A 20 -19.28 -24.56 -5.06
N LEU A 21 -19.79 -25.72 -4.62
CA LEU A 21 -21.23 -25.97 -4.45
C LEU A 21 -21.69 -26.16 -2.99
N ALA A 22 -20.79 -26.03 -2.01
CA ALA A 22 -21.14 -26.13 -0.60
C ALA A 22 -20.89 -24.78 0.12
N GLY A 23 -21.91 -23.92 0.18
CA GLY A 23 -21.78 -22.68 0.94
C GLY A 23 -23.00 -21.76 1.06
N CYS A 24 -24.23 -22.22 0.80
CA CYS A 24 -25.45 -21.45 1.12
C CYS A 24 -26.40 -22.30 1.97
N ALA A 25 -26.18 -22.30 3.29
CA ALA A 25 -27.19 -22.57 4.31
C ALA A 25 -26.60 -22.18 5.68
N VAL A 26 -26.59 -20.88 5.99
CA VAL A 26 -26.46 -20.46 7.40
C VAL A 26 -27.85 -20.62 8.01
N ASP A 27 -28.10 -21.81 8.54
CA ASP A 27 -29.27 -22.07 9.37
C ASP A 27 -29.13 -21.31 10.69
N ARG A 28 -30.16 -20.53 11.01
CA ARG A 28 -30.35 -19.85 12.28
C ARG A 28 -30.52 -20.90 13.40
N ALA A 29 -29.45 -21.20 14.13
CA ALA A 29 -29.57 -21.81 15.44
C ALA A 29 -29.79 -20.70 16.49
N GLY A 30 -31.04 -20.52 16.91
CA GLY A 30 -31.39 -19.70 18.06
C GLY A 30 -30.90 -20.36 19.34
N ILE A 31 -29.96 -19.71 20.03
CA ILE A 31 -29.52 -20.12 21.37
C ILE A 31 -30.27 -19.24 22.37
N SER A 32 -31.28 -19.82 23.03
CA SER A 32 -31.84 -19.32 24.28
C SER A 32 -30.76 -19.41 25.35
N THR A 33 -29.99 -18.33 25.52
CA THR A 33 -29.17 -18.16 26.72
C THR A 33 -30.07 -17.53 27.76
N THR A 34 -30.47 -18.34 28.74
CA THR A 34 -30.99 -17.89 30.03
C THR A 34 -30.17 -16.71 30.51
N ALA A 35 -30.82 -15.55 30.65
CA ALA A 35 -30.17 -14.32 31.07
C ALA A 35 -29.49 -14.53 32.43
N PRO A 36 -28.18 -14.23 32.59
CA PRO A 36 -27.62 -14.04 33.92
C PRO A 36 -28.32 -12.85 34.60
N PRO A 37 -28.42 -12.84 35.95
CA PRO A 37 -29.06 -11.75 36.68
C PRO A 37 -28.60 -10.39 36.18
N ARG A 38 -29.57 -9.53 35.91
CA ARG A 38 -29.39 -8.21 35.29
C ARG A 38 -28.61 -7.31 36.26
N GLU A 39 -27.29 -7.31 36.17
CA GLU A 39 -26.51 -6.17 36.65
C GLU A 39 -26.95 -4.96 35.83
N VAL A 40 -27.51 -3.97 36.52
CA VAL A 40 -27.88 -2.68 35.94
C VAL A 40 -26.57 -1.96 35.61
N TYR A 41 -25.99 -2.28 34.46
CA TYR A 41 -24.93 -1.47 33.88
C TYR A 41 -25.57 -0.14 33.43
N PRO A 42 -25.14 1.02 33.95
CA PRO A 42 -25.56 2.28 33.41
C PRO A 42 -25.16 2.31 31.93
N GLN A 43 -26.17 2.59 31.10
CA GLN A 43 -26.12 2.69 29.65
C GLN A 43 -24.78 3.29 29.18
N SER A 44 -24.04 2.54 28.37
CA SER A 44 -22.83 3.00 27.70
C SER A 44 -23.11 4.30 26.97
N VAL A 45 -22.70 5.41 27.57
CA VAL A 45 -22.71 6.73 26.94
C VAL A 45 -21.88 6.59 25.68
N LYS A 46 -22.48 6.84 24.51
CA LYS A 46 -21.75 7.02 23.24
C LYS A 46 -20.66 8.07 23.50
N GLN A 47 -19.42 7.65 23.72
CA GLN A 47 -18.28 8.57 23.77
C GLN A 47 -18.00 9.03 22.33
N LYS A 48 -18.72 10.07 21.93
CA LYS A 48 -18.48 10.84 20.70
C LYS A 48 -17.33 11.80 20.97
N GLY A 49 -16.13 11.41 20.58
CA GLY A 49 -14.99 12.32 20.41
C GLY A 49 -14.36 12.85 21.72
N PRO A 50 -13.20 13.52 21.59
CA PRO A 50 -12.56 14.18 22.72
C PRO A 50 -13.50 15.23 23.34
N PRO A 51 -13.38 15.48 24.65
CA PRO A 51 -14.23 16.44 25.34
C PRO A 51 -14.09 17.83 24.72
N PRO A 52 -15.12 18.69 24.81
CA PRO A 52 -15.17 19.99 24.12
C PRO A 52 -14.04 20.97 24.50
N TRP A 53 -13.36 20.73 25.62
CA TRP A 53 -12.22 21.51 26.09
C TRP A 53 -10.86 20.99 25.59
N ALA A 54 -10.80 19.80 24.97
CA ALA A 54 -9.59 19.21 24.40
C ALA A 54 -9.66 19.30 22.86
N PRO A 55 -8.81 20.12 22.21
CA PRO A 55 -8.74 20.13 20.75
C PRO A 55 -8.51 18.72 20.22
N ALA A 56 -9.24 18.31 19.18
CA ALA A 56 -9.06 17.03 18.49
C ALA A 56 -7.76 16.96 17.67
N HIS A 57 -6.66 17.53 18.17
CA HIS A 57 -5.33 17.55 17.55
C HIS A 57 -4.57 16.24 17.77
N GLY A 58 -5.21 15.12 17.45
CA GLY A 58 -4.68 13.77 17.69
C GLY A 58 -4.06 13.07 16.46
N ARG A 59 -3.96 13.72 15.30
CA ARG A 59 -3.17 13.18 14.18
C ARG A 59 -1.85 13.93 14.10
N ARG A 60 -0.77 13.28 14.56
CA ARG A 60 0.56 13.62 14.02
C ARG A 60 0.53 13.22 12.56
N ALA A 61 0.68 14.19 11.66
CA ALA A 61 0.95 13.88 10.26
C ALA A 61 2.20 13.00 10.21
N ARG A 62 2.08 11.82 9.59
CA ARG A 62 3.24 10.95 9.39
C ARG A 62 3.97 11.51 8.19
N MET A 63 5.16 12.05 8.41
CA MET A 63 6.04 12.49 7.32
C MET A 63 6.81 11.29 6.79
N TYR A 64 6.78 11.11 5.48
CA TYR A 64 7.47 10.07 4.73
C TYR A 64 8.54 10.72 3.85
N SER A 65 9.76 10.19 3.90
CA SER A 65 10.86 10.65 3.07
C SER A 65 11.04 9.74 1.85
N TYR A 66 10.86 10.31 0.68
CA TYR A 66 10.99 9.62 -0.61
C TYR A 66 12.19 10.14 -1.39
N ARG A 67 12.85 9.25 -2.12
CA ARG A 67 13.77 9.61 -3.21
C ARG A 67 13.00 9.56 -4.51
N TYR A 68 12.81 10.71 -5.13
CA TYR A 68 12.17 10.84 -6.43
C TYR A 68 13.23 10.82 -7.54
N TYR A 69 13.06 9.96 -8.54
CA TYR A 69 13.90 9.83 -9.72
C TYR A 69 13.19 10.48 -10.91
N PRO A 70 13.54 11.71 -11.30
CA PRO A 70 12.79 12.45 -12.31
C PRO A 70 12.91 11.88 -13.72
N SER A 71 13.97 11.11 -14.00
CA SER A 71 14.22 10.49 -15.30
C SER A 71 13.22 9.37 -15.62
N SER A 72 12.81 8.60 -14.60
CA SER A 72 11.90 7.46 -14.73
C SER A 72 10.57 7.66 -14.02
N TYR A 73 10.37 8.81 -13.37
CA TYR A 73 9.19 9.14 -12.57
C TYR A 73 8.90 8.14 -11.45
N VAL A 74 9.97 7.60 -10.86
CA VAL A 74 9.89 6.60 -9.78
C VAL A 74 10.07 7.29 -8.43
N TYR A 75 9.32 6.83 -7.43
CA TYR A 75 9.58 7.17 -6.02
C TYR A 75 10.13 5.95 -5.29
N PHE A 76 11.09 6.17 -4.40
CA PHE A 76 11.63 5.14 -3.53
C PHE A 76 11.55 5.56 -2.07
N GLU A 77 10.90 4.76 -1.25
CA GLU A 77 10.80 4.95 0.19
C GLU A 77 11.86 4.08 0.89
N ALA A 78 12.89 4.72 1.46
CA ALA A 78 14.03 4.00 2.02
C ALA A 78 13.70 3.24 3.32
N SER A 79 12.72 3.72 4.10
CA SER A 79 12.27 3.09 5.35
C SER A 79 11.67 1.71 5.13
N ARG A 80 10.89 1.54 4.04
CA ARG A 80 10.18 0.29 3.70
C ARG A 80 10.86 -0.50 2.57
N GLY A 81 11.83 0.10 1.87
CA GLY A 81 12.43 -0.49 0.67
C GLY A 81 11.43 -0.62 -0.48
N LEU A 82 10.47 0.30 -0.59
CA LEU A 82 9.40 0.24 -1.57
C LEU A 82 9.63 1.23 -2.71
N TYR A 83 9.43 0.73 -3.93
CA TYR A 83 9.34 1.54 -5.13
C TYR A 83 7.88 1.82 -5.47
N PHE A 84 7.61 3.02 -5.96
CA PHE A 84 6.34 3.40 -6.56
C PHE A 84 6.60 3.87 -7.98
N TYR A 85 5.93 3.24 -8.94
CA TYR A 85 6.17 3.45 -10.37
C TYR A 85 4.88 3.34 -11.16
N PHE A 86 4.82 3.97 -12.33
CA PHE A 86 3.67 3.89 -13.22
C PHE A 86 3.89 2.76 -14.23
N SER A 87 2.97 1.79 -14.26
CA SER A 87 3.00 0.65 -15.19
C SER A 87 1.58 0.15 -15.44
N ASP A 88 1.33 -0.37 -16.65
CA ASP A 88 0.01 -0.86 -17.08
C ASP A 88 -1.11 0.18 -16.89
N GLY A 89 -0.81 1.45 -17.15
CA GLY A 89 -1.79 2.54 -17.02
C GLY A 89 -2.17 2.90 -15.58
N ARG A 90 -1.47 2.37 -14.57
CA ARG A 90 -1.73 2.66 -13.15
C ARG A 90 -0.45 2.81 -12.34
N TRP A 91 -0.57 3.45 -11.18
CA TRP A 91 0.49 3.44 -10.18
C TRP A 91 0.54 2.09 -9.48
N GLN A 92 1.73 1.53 -9.36
CA GLN A 92 2.03 0.27 -8.71
C GLN A 92 3.12 0.49 -7.65
N SER A 93 3.24 -0.46 -6.72
CA SER A 93 4.32 -0.46 -5.73
C SER A 93 4.90 -1.85 -5.56
N GLY A 94 6.20 -1.95 -5.27
CA GLY A 94 6.87 -3.23 -5.04
C GLY A 94 8.28 -3.07 -4.48
N ILE A 95 8.86 -4.19 -4.04
CA ILE A 95 10.24 -4.28 -3.51
C ILE A 95 11.32 -4.22 -4.61
N SER A 96 10.91 -4.38 -5.87
CA SER A 96 11.79 -4.37 -7.04
C SER A 96 11.12 -3.64 -8.19
N LEU A 97 11.92 -2.99 -9.03
CA LEU A 97 11.44 -2.41 -10.28
C LEU A 97 11.27 -3.50 -11.36
N PRO A 98 10.24 -3.41 -12.21
CA PRO A 98 10.15 -4.26 -13.39
C PRO A 98 11.30 -3.93 -14.36
N GLY A 99 11.75 -4.93 -15.13
CA GLY A 99 12.98 -4.83 -15.94
C GLY A 99 13.00 -3.71 -17.00
N GLY A 100 11.85 -3.14 -17.36
CA GLY A 100 11.77 -1.99 -18.27
C GLY A 100 12.09 -0.64 -17.62
N ILE A 101 12.11 -0.56 -16.28
CA ILE A 101 12.28 0.68 -15.54
C ILE A 101 13.68 0.73 -14.93
N HIS A 102 14.47 1.71 -15.36
CA HIS A 102 15.82 1.93 -14.87
C HIS A 102 15.87 3.22 -14.07
N ILE A 103 16.62 3.19 -12.96
CA ILE A 103 16.93 4.36 -12.14
C ILE A 103 18.44 4.56 -12.08
N ASP A 104 18.88 5.81 -12.06
CA ASP A 104 20.26 6.16 -11.74
C ASP A 104 20.32 6.51 -10.25
N VAL A 105 21.03 5.69 -9.48
CA VAL A 105 21.09 5.79 -8.00
C VAL A 105 21.70 7.12 -7.55
N GLY A 106 22.48 7.78 -8.40
CA GLY A 106 23.03 9.12 -8.15
C GLY A 106 22.09 10.25 -8.58
N ASP A 107 21.03 9.93 -9.32
CA ASP A 107 20.11 10.85 -9.99
C ASP A 107 18.72 10.94 -9.28
N PHE A 108 18.68 11.20 -7.97
CA PHE A 108 17.43 11.47 -7.23
C PHE A 108 17.33 12.84 -6.54
N VAL A 109 16.10 13.22 -6.18
CA VAL A 109 15.74 14.34 -5.29
C VAL A 109 15.01 13.80 -4.06
N SER A 110 15.40 14.24 -2.87
CA SER A 110 14.67 13.89 -1.63
C SER A 110 13.42 14.77 -1.49
N ILE A 111 12.28 14.15 -1.21
CA ILE A 111 10.98 14.79 -1.03
C ILE A 111 10.37 14.25 0.27
N GLU A 112 9.81 15.15 1.08
CA GLU A 112 9.05 14.79 2.28
C GLU A 112 7.57 15.04 2.04
N LEU A 113 6.73 14.04 2.34
CA LEU A 113 5.30 14.11 2.11
C LEU A 113 4.55 13.53 3.32
N GLU A 114 3.37 14.07 3.60
CA GLU A 114 2.48 13.55 4.65
C GLU A 114 1.57 12.40 4.15
N SER A 115 1.89 11.83 2.98
CA SER A 115 1.12 10.78 2.32
C SER A 115 1.98 9.53 2.09
N GLU A 116 1.35 8.36 2.23
CA GLU A 116 1.92 7.06 1.83
C GLU A 116 1.92 6.84 0.32
N ARG A 117 1.23 7.72 -0.42
CA ARG A 117 1.06 7.65 -1.86
C ARG A 117 1.76 8.85 -2.49
N PRO A 118 3.08 8.75 -2.76
CA PRO A 118 3.85 9.91 -3.22
C PRO A 118 3.40 10.43 -4.59
N TYR A 119 2.69 9.60 -5.36
CA TYR A 119 2.16 9.94 -6.67
C TYR A 119 0.89 10.82 -6.65
N ASP A 120 0.28 11.07 -5.49
CA ASP A 120 -0.84 12.02 -5.38
C ASP A 120 -0.39 13.44 -5.79
N HIS A 121 0.89 13.76 -5.57
CA HIS A 121 1.53 15.02 -5.94
C HIS A 121 2.38 14.92 -7.23
N PHE A 122 2.14 13.91 -8.07
CA PHE A 122 2.99 13.63 -9.23
C PHE A 122 3.08 14.79 -10.22
N VAL A 123 1.96 15.47 -10.51
CA VAL A 123 1.92 16.59 -11.46
C VAL A 123 2.83 17.73 -10.98
N GLU A 124 2.77 18.05 -9.70
CA GLU A 124 3.59 19.09 -9.06
C GLU A 124 5.08 18.73 -9.12
N HIS A 125 5.44 17.50 -8.72
CA HIS A 125 6.83 17.04 -8.74
C HIS A 125 7.42 17.02 -10.15
N ARG A 126 6.64 16.57 -11.15
CA ARG A 126 7.08 16.54 -12.55
C ARG A 126 7.36 17.94 -13.09
N GLN A 127 6.53 18.93 -12.75
CA GLN A 127 6.75 20.31 -13.16
C GLN A 127 7.95 20.94 -12.45
N LYS A 128 8.10 20.68 -11.15
CA LYS A 128 9.18 21.22 -10.32
C LYS A 128 10.55 20.63 -10.64
N TYR A 129 10.59 19.35 -10.97
CA TYR A 129 11.81 18.60 -11.25
C TYR A 129 11.79 18.01 -12.67
N PRO A 130 11.97 18.83 -13.71
CA PRO A 130 12.06 18.32 -15.07
C PRO A 130 13.30 17.42 -15.26
N PRO A 131 13.18 16.34 -16.05
CA PRO A 131 14.28 15.40 -16.27
C PRO A 131 15.52 16.10 -16.86
N GLY A 132 16.71 15.73 -16.37
CA GLY A 132 18.01 16.15 -16.91
C GLY A 132 18.54 17.54 -16.48
N LYS A 133 17.80 18.32 -15.68
CA LYS A 133 18.21 19.71 -15.37
C LYS A 133 19.27 19.85 -14.29
N TRP A 134 19.39 18.91 -13.37
CA TRP A 134 20.18 19.08 -12.16
C TRP A 134 21.60 18.49 -12.26
N LYS A 135 21.89 17.68 -13.29
CA LYS A 135 23.25 17.23 -13.64
C LYS A 135 24.22 18.41 -13.86
N LYS A 136 23.71 19.57 -14.28
CA LYS A 136 24.54 20.76 -14.55
C LYS A 136 25.13 21.44 -13.30
N LYS A 137 24.53 21.25 -12.10
CA LYS A 137 25.03 21.91 -10.88
C LYS A 137 26.27 21.20 -10.28
N LYS A 138 26.31 19.87 -10.27
CA LYS A 138 27.46 19.11 -9.73
C LYS A 138 28.75 19.39 -10.49
N ASN A 139 28.69 19.45 -11.82
CA ASN A 139 29.88 19.68 -12.66
C ASN A 139 30.45 21.10 -12.53
N LYS A 140 29.62 22.12 -12.24
CA LYS A 140 30.11 23.47 -11.95
C LYS A 140 30.84 23.56 -10.60
N SER A 141 30.38 22.84 -9.59
CA SER A 141 31.03 22.83 -8.27
C SER A 141 32.38 22.12 -8.27
N PHE A 142 32.54 21.07 -9.08
CA PHE A 142 33.80 20.32 -9.17
C PHE A 142 34.89 21.07 -9.96
N LYS A 143 34.52 22.00 -10.84
CA LYS A 143 35.46 22.73 -11.71
C LYS A 143 36.03 24.01 -11.06
N ASN A 144 35.54 24.38 -9.89
CA ASN A 144 35.92 25.60 -9.16
C ASN A 144 36.78 25.32 -7.92
N LYS A 145 37.42 24.15 -7.83
CA LYS A 145 38.30 23.73 -6.74
C LYS A 145 39.60 23.22 -7.32
#